data_AF-C3Y7T6-F1
#
_entry.id   AF-C3Y7T6-F1
#
_cell.length_a   1.000
_cell.length_b   1.000
_cell.length_c   1.000
_cell.angle_alpha   90.00
_cell.angle_beta   90.00
_cell.angle_gamma   90.00
#
_symmetry.space_group_name_H-M   'P 1'
#
loop_
_entity.id
_entity.type
_entity.pdbx_description
1 polymer ?
#
loop_
_entity_poly.entity_id
_entity_poly.type
_entity_poly.pdbx_seq_one_letter_code
_entity_poly.pdbx_strand_id
1 'polypeptide(L)'
;MQVIEELRFKLLISRVVLGVVYGSILFVCTVGNLLLLVVMYRFKKARTRANRLLVNLVLSDLLTSLLCVTFNIDYYVVRGEDWVFGAPMCAIVNYIKTVSLYVSTNTLVTMAVD
;
A
#
# COMPACT_ATOMS: atom_id res chain seq x y z
N MET A 1 21.89 -17.75 25.39
CA MET A 1 21.73 -16.30 25.67
C MET A 1 22.06 -15.46 24.44
N GLN A 2 23.25 -15.60 23.84
CA GLN A 2 23.65 -14.86 22.61
C GLN A 2 22.69 -15.03 21.40
N VAL A 3 22.18 -16.24 21.13
CA VAL A 3 21.28 -16.49 19.98
C VAL A 3 19.94 -15.76 20.11
N ILE A 4 19.43 -15.59 21.33
CA ILE A 4 18.15 -14.91 21.59
C ILE A 4 18.30 -13.39 21.42
N GLU A 5 19.47 -12.85 21.77
CA GLU A 5 19.77 -11.42 21.62
C GLU A 5 19.96 -11.03 20.15
N GLU A 6 20.69 -11.85 19.38
CA GLU A 6 20.79 -11.76 17.92
C GLU A 6 19.42 -11.81 17.24
N LEU A 7 18.55 -12.74 17.67
CA LEU A 7 17.21 -12.87 17.12
C LEU A 7 16.34 -11.64 17.45
N ARG A 8 16.43 -11.12 18.67
CA ARG A 8 15.74 -9.87 19.07
C ARG A 8 16.19 -8.67 18.24
N PHE A 9 17.50 -8.56 17.98
CA PHE A 9 18.04 -7.46 17.21
C PHE A 9 17.55 -7.51 15.75
N LYS A 10 17.56 -8.69 15.13
CA LYS A 10 16.99 -8.90 13.79
C LYS A 10 15.50 -8.60 13.72
N LEU A 11 14.72 -9.02 14.72
CA LEU A 11 13.28 -8.73 14.80
C LEU A 11 13.00 -7.23 14.97
N LEU A 12 13.77 -6.54 15.81
CA LEU A 12 13.64 -5.08 16.01
C LEU A 12 13.96 -4.32 14.72
N ILE A 13 15.06 -4.66 14.05
CA ILE A 13 15.42 -4.05 12.77
C ILE A 13 14.31 -4.27 11.74
N SER A 14 13.84 -5.51 11.59
CA SER A 14 12.77 -5.82 10.63
C SER A 14 11.51 -4.99 10.90
N ARG A 15 11.07 -4.89 12.17
CA ARG A 15 9.90 -4.08 12.55
C ARG A 15 10.09 -2.59 12.24
N VAL A 16 11.25 -2.03 12.54
CA VAL A 16 11.56 -0.62 12.25
C VAL A 16 11.58 -0.37 10.75
N VAL A 17 12.26 -1.22 9.99
CA VAL A 17 12.32 -1.12 8.51
C VAL A 17 10.92 -1.23 7.91
N LEU A 18 10.13 -2.22 8.33
CA LEU A 18 8.75 -2.38 7.86
C LEU A 18 7.89 -1.16 8.21
N GLY A 19 8.00 -0.64 9.43
CA GLY A 19 7.28 0.57 9.83
C GLY A 19 7.63 1.79 8.97
N VAL A 20 8.91 2.02 8.70
CA VAL A 20 9.38 3.12 7.84
C VAL A 20 8.90 2.93 6.39
N VAL A 21 9.04 1.72 5.83
CA VAL A 21 8.61 1.41 4.47
C VAL A 21 7.09 1.60 4.34
N TYR A 22 6.30 0.97 5.20
CA TYR A 22 4.84 1.09 5.18
C TYR A 22 4.36 2.52 5.42
N GLY A 23 4.98 3.26 6.35
CA GLY A 23 4.69 4.68 6.57
C GLY A 23 4.99 5.54 5.35
N SER A 24 6.12 5.30 4.67
CA SER A 24 6.48 6.03 3.44
C SER A 24 5.50 5.74 2.31
N ILE A 25 5.07 4.49 2.15
CA ILE A 25 4.06 4.08 1.16
C ILE A 25 2.74 4.78 1.45
N LEU A 26 2.27 4.77 2.70
CA LEU A 26 1.04 5.46 3.10
C LEU A 26 1.09 6.94 2.73
N PHE A 27 2.21 7.60 3.03
CA PHE A 27 2.41 9.01 2.73
C PHE A 27 2.39 9.28 1.23
N VAL A 28 3.21 8.56 0.46
CA VAL A 28 3.31 8.74 -0.99
C VAL A 28 1.99 8.42 -1.69
N CYS A 29 1.35 7.29 -1.35
CA CYS A 29 0.05 6.92 -1.91
C CYS A 29 -1.02 7.96 -1.57
N THR A 30 -1.11 8.41 -0.31
CA THR A 30 -2.14 9.37 0.09
C THR A 30 -1.92 10.71 -0.60
N VAL A 31 -0.69 11.24 -0.60
CA VAL A 31 -0.36 12.53 -1.22
C VAL A 31 -0.53 12.47 -2.73
N GLY A 32 -0.03 11.43 -3.39
CA GLY A 32 -0.13 11.26 -4.85
C GLY A 32 -1.58 11.12 -5.32
N ASN A 33 -2.37 10.27 -4.66
CA ASN A 33 -3.78 10.06 -5.00
C ASN A 33 -4.63 11.29 -4.68
N LEU A 34 -4.31 12.04 -3.61
CA LEU A 34 -4.99 13.30 -3.29
C LEU A 34 -4.68 14.39 -4.32
N LEU A 35 -3.41 14.50 -4.77
CA LEU A 35 -3.02 15.40 -5.85
C LEU A 35 -3.75 15.05 -7.15
N LEU A 36 -3.83 13.77 -7.51
CA LEU A 36 -4.61 13.32 -8.67
C LEU A 36 -6.08 13.71 -8.55
N LEU A 37 -6.71 13.50 -7.38
CA LEU A 37 -8.08 13.92 -7.11
C LEU A 37 -8.27 15.43 -7.31
N VAL A 38 -7.35 16.25 -6.78
CA VAL A 38 -7.38 17.73 -6.91
C VAL A 38 -7.24 18.16 -8.37
N VAL A 39 -6.27 17.58 -9.10
CA VAL A 39 -6.06 17.85 -10.53
C VAL A 39 -7.31 17.46 -11.33
N MET A 40 -7.90 16.30 -11.07
CA MET A 40 -9.15 15.87 -11.71
C MET A 40 -10.32 16.82 -11.43
N TYR A 41 -10.44 17.31 -10.18
CA TYR A 41 -11.48 18.27 -9.82
C TYR A 41 -11.28 19.62 -10.51
N ARG A 42 -10.01 20.02 -10.69
CA ARG A 42 -9.63 21.29 -11.32
C ARG A 42 -9.73 21.26 -12.84
N PHE A 43 -9.39 20.14 -13.49
CA PHE A 43 -9.56 19.89 -14.92
C PHE A 43 -10.88 19.18 -15.24
N LYS A 44 -11.99 19.72 -14.70
CA LYS A 44 -13.37 19.20 -14.80
C LYS A 44 -13.93 18.95 -16.22
N LYS A 45 -13.17 19.23 -17.28
CA LYS A 45 -13.67 19.40 -18.67
C LYS A 45 -13.55 18.17 -19.57
N ALA A 46 -12.90 17.08 -19.16
CA ALA A 46 -12.81 15.85 -19.95
C ALA A 46 -13.82 14.79 -19.47
N ARG A 47 -15.08 14.91 -19.88
CA ARG A 47 -16.16 13.94 -19.59
C ARG A 47 -16.03 12.71 -20.50
N THR A 48 -14.97 11.92 -20.30
CA THR A 48 -14.66 10.70 -21.08
C THR A 48 -14.49 9.49 -20.14
N ARG A 49 -14.58 8.26 -20.69
CA ARG A 49 -14.50 7.00 -19.92
C ARG A 49 -13.26 6.91 -19.00
N ALA A 50 -12.16 7.56 -19.39
CA ALA A 50 -10.93 7.66 -18.60
C ALA A 50 -11.13 8.29 -17.20
N ASN A 51 -12.02 9.28 -17.06
CA ASN A 51 -12.25 9.94 -15.77
C ASN A 51 -12.89 8.99 -14.74
N ARG A 52 -13.77 8.07 -15.18
CA ARG A 52 -14.35 7.05 -14.28
C ARG A 52 -13.31 6.03 -13.84
N LEU A 53 -12.41 5.65 -14.74
CA LEU A 53 -11.32 4.72 -14.42
C LEU A 53 -10.36 5.34 -13.40
N LEU A 54 -10.01 6.62 -13.57
CA LEU A 54 -9.14 7.36 -12.65
C LEU A 54 -9.77 7.56 -11.27
N VAL A 55 -11.08 7.88 -11.18
CA VAL A 55 -11.75 7.98 -9.87
C VAL A 55 -11.77 6.63 -9.17
N ASN A 56 -12.06 5.54 -9.89
CA ASN A 56 -12.05 4.21 -9.32
C ASN A 56 -10.66 3.78 -8.84
N LEU A 57 -9.61 4.14 -9.60
CA LEU A 57 -8.21 3.91 -9.23
C LEU A 57 -7.87 4.65 -7.93
N VAL A 58 -8.09 5.97 -7.89
CA VAL A 58 -7.83 6.81 -6.70
C VAL A 58 -8.58 6.30 -5.47
N LEU A 59 -9.85 5.90 -5.62
CA LEU A 59 -10.62 5.31 -4.51
C LEU A 59 -10.05 3.96 -4.07
N SER A 60 -9.68 3.10 -5.00
CA SER A 60 -9.08 1.79 -4.71
C SER A 60 -7.73 1.93 -4.01
N ASP A 61 -6.88 2.85 -4.44
CA ASP A 61 -5.59 3.14 -3.84
C ASP A 61 -5.72 3.77 -2.45
N LEU A 62 -6.65 4.71 -2.24
CA LEU A 62 -6.94 5.27 -0.92
C LEU A 62 -7.49 4.20 0.04
N LEU A 63 -8.40 3.35 -0.43
CA LEU A 63 -8.94 2.25 0.36
C LEU A 63 -7.86 1.21 0.71
N THR A 64 -7.00 0.90 -0.26
CA THR A 64 -5.86 0.00 -0.11
C THR A 64 -4.84 0.54 0.87
N SER A 65 -4.44 1.81 0.72
CA SER A 65 -3.47 2.44 1.61
C SER A 65 -4.03 2.59 3.03
N LEU A 66 -5.30 2.95 3.19
CA LEU A 66 -5.94 3.00 4.51
C LEU A 66 -6.07 1.62 5.15
N LEU A 67 -6.67 0.64 4.48
CA LEU A 67 -6.93 -0.67 5.08
C LEU A 67 -5.66 -1.53 5.12
N CYS A 68 -5.03 -1.77 3.97
CA CYS A 68 -3.89 -2.69 3.90
C CYS A 68 -2.73 -2.21 4.79
N VAL A 69 -2.38 -0.93 4.74
CA VAL A 69 -1.22 -0.45 5.52
C VAL A 69 -1.53 -0.40 7.02
N THR A 70 -2.73 0.04 7.45
CA THR A 70 -3.06 0.02 8.88
C THR A 70 -3.11 -1.40 9.45
N PHE A 71 -3.70 -2.36 8.73
CA PHE A 71 -3.72 -3.76 9.17
C PHE A 71 -2.33 -4.41 9.15
N ASN A 72 -1.48 -4.09 8.18
CA ASN A 72 -0.09 -4.59 8.17
C ASN A 72 0.73 -3.98 9.32
N ILE A 73 0.55 -2.70 9.65
CA ILE A 73 1.21 -2.07 10.80
C ILE A 73 0.76 -2.73 12.12
N ASP A 74 -0.54 -2.97 12.31
CA ASP A 74 -1.03 -3.67 13.51
C ASP A 74 -0.44 -5.09 13.63
N TYR A 75 -0.38 -5.82 12.51
CA TYR A 75 0.16 -7.19 12.48
C TYR A 75 1.67 -7.26 12.77
N TYR A 76 2.49 -6.46 12.06
CA TYR A 76 3.95 -6.54 12.17
C TYR A 76 4.51 -5.78 13.38
N VAL A 77 3.92 -4.64 13.75
CA VAL A 77 4.47 -3.75 14.79
C VAL A 77 3.84 -4.02 16.15
N VAL A 78 2.51 -4.12 16.21
CA VAL A 78 1.78 -4.19 17.49
C VAL A 78 1.68 -5.62 18.00
N ARG A 79 1.35 -6.58 17.13
CA ARG A 79 1.05 -7.96 17.53
C ARG A 79 2.17 -8.97 17.27
N GLY A 80 3.22 -8.57 16.57
CA GLY A 80 4.43 -9.39 16.42
C GLY A 80 4.20 -10.73 15.73
N GLU A 81 3.45 -10.72 14.62
CA GLU A 81 3.14 -11.88 13.77
C GLU A 81 2.02 -12.81 14.29
N ASP A 82 1.30 -12.43 15.35
CA ASP A 82 0.07 -13.12 15.74
C ASP A 82 -1.14 -12.65 14.90
N TRP A 83 -1.55 -13.47 13.92
CA TRP A 83 -2.65 -13.16 13.00
C TRP A 83 -4.01 -13.54 13.61
N VAL A 84 -4.71 -12.54 14.15
CA VAL A 84 -6.01 -12.75 14.83
C VAL A 84 -7.21 -12.38 13.94
N PHE A 85 -6.99 -11.70 12.80
CA PHE A 85 -8.06 -11.21 11.91
C PHE A 85 -8.69 -12.29 11.00
N GLY A 86 -8.25 -13.54 11.10
CA GLY A 86 -8.80 -14.68 10.36
C GLY A 86 -8.39 -14.75 8.87
N ALA A 87 -8.74 -15.86 8.21
CA ALA A 87 -8.42 -16.13 6.80
C ALA A 87 -8.84 -15.05 5.77
N PRO A 88 -10.02 -14.40 5.86
CA PRO A 88 -10.44 -13.45 4.83
C PRO A 88 -9.53 -12.21 4.77
N MET A 89 -9.09 -11.68 5.90
CA MET A 89 -8.17 -10.54 5.88
C MET A 89 -6.78 -10.90 5.34
N CYS A 90 -6.33 -12.14 5.54
CA CYS A 90 -5.05 -12.60 4.98
C CYS A 90 -5.12 -12.65 3.44
N ALA A 91 -6.25 -13.15 2.91
CA ALA A 91 -6.51 -13.16 1.48
C ALA A 91 -6.57 -11.74 0.89
N ILE A 92 -7.23 -10.80 1.59
CA ILE A 92 -7.32 -9.39 1.18
C ILE A 92 -5.94 -8.74 1.10
N VAL A 93 -5.09 -8.91 2.13
CA VAL A 93 -3.73 -8.36 2.13
C VAL A 93 -2.89 -8.93 0.98
N ASN A 94 -2.95 -10.25 0.74
CA ASN A 94 -2.23 -10.87 -0.37
C ASN A 94 -2.73 -10.42 -1.74
N TYR A 95 -4.05 -10.27 -1.89
CA TYR A 95 -4.65 -9.77 -3.11
C TYR A 95 -4.15 -8.36 -3.43
N ILE A 96 -4.16 -7.46 -2.43
CA ILE A 96 -3.71 -6.08 -2.58
C ILE A 96 -2.21 -6.00 -2.94
N LYS A 97 -1.36 -6.82 -2.32
CA LYS A 97 0.07 -6.92 -2.70
C LYS A 97 0.23 -7.30 -4.17
N THR A 98 -0.54 -8.29 -4.62
CA THR A 98 -0.51 -8.77 -6.00
C THR A 98 -0.93 -7.65 -6.95
N VAL A 99 -2.00 -6.93 -6.67
CA VAL A 99 -2.47 -5.80 -7.49
C VAL A 99 -1.41 -4.69 -7.57
N SER A 100 -0.75 -4.36 -6.46
CA SER A 100 0.31 -3.33 -6.43
C SER A 100 1.50 -3.69 -7.34
N LEU A 101 1.88 -4.97 -7.37
CA LEU A 101 2.91 -5.47 -8.27
C LEU A 101 2.49 -5.36 -9.74
N TYR A 102 1.24 -5.73 -10.05
CA TYR A 102 0.68 -5.60 -11.41
C TYR A 102 0.63 -4.14 -11.88
N VAL A 103 0.23 -3.20 -11.02
CA VAL A 103 0.22 -1.76 -11.35
C VAL A 103 1.63 -1.25 -11.62
N SER A 104 2.60 -1.66 -10.81
CA SER A 104 3.99 -1.25 -10.95
C SER A 104 4.59 -1.76 -12.27
N THR A 105 4.39 -3.03 -12.61
CA THR A 105 4.87 -3.59 -13.88
C THR A 105 4.17 -2.98 -15.07
N ASN A 106 2.86 -2.75 -15.00
CA ASN A 106 2.12 -2.15 -16.11
C ASN A 106 2.54 -0.68 -16.32
N THR A 107 2.85 0.05 -15.25
CA THR A 107 3.41 1.41 -15.32
C THR A 107 4.80 1.39 -15.95
N LEU A 108 5.67 0.44 -15.54
CA LEU A 108 7.00 0.29 -16.11
C LEU A 108 6.97 -0.04 -17.61
N VAL A 109 6.06 -0.93 -18.02
CA VAL A 109 5.86 -1.27 -19.44
C VAL A 109 5.37 -0.05 -20.21
N THR A 110 4.44 0.72 -19.65
CA THR A 110 3.95 1.94 -20.29
C THR A 110 5.09 2.95 -20.50
N MET A 111 5.96 3.14 -19.50
CA MET A 111 7.15 4.00 -19.62
C MET A 111 8.22 3.49 -20.59
N ALA A 112 8.23 2.19 -20.91
CA ALA A 112 9.20 1.60 -21.83
C ALA A 112 8.70 1.60 -23.29
N VAL A 113 7.38 1.70 -23.48
CA VAL A 113 6.72 1.77 -24.79
C VAL A 113 6.55 3.22 -25.25
N ASP A 114 6.45 4.15 -24.30
CA ASP A 114 6.63 5.59 -24.53
C ASP A 114 8.10 5.92 -24.83
#